data_AF-A0A195ER53-F1
#
_entry.id   AF-A0A195ER53-F1
#
_cell.length_a   1.000
_cell.length_b   1.000
_cell.length_c   1.000
_cell.angle_alpha   90.00
_cell.angle_beta   90.00
_cell.angle_gamma   90.00
#
_symmetry.space_group_name_H-M   'P 1'
#
loop_
_entity.id
_entity.type
_entity.pdbx_description
1 polymer ?
#
loop_
_entity_poly.entity_id
_entity_poly.type
_entity_poly.pdbx_seq_one_letter_code
_entity_poly.pdbx_strand_id
1 'polypeptide(L)' 'RNIPERKNDNSTIKLRDDGLYNILLRVALLDEDLPETTIVKCLLSISKALYNVSRKTVYYAG' A
#
# COMPACT_ATOMS: atom_id res chain seq x y z
N ARG A 1 13.26 0.85 14.59
CA ARG A 1 12.46 0.28 13.47
C ARG A 1 12.47 1.30 12.35
N ASN A 2 13.29 1.08 11.32
CA ASN A 2 13.35 1.96 10.16
C ASN A 2 12.13 1.67 9.28
N ILE A 3 11.14 2.57 9.30
CA ILE A 3 10.12 2.60 8.25
C ILE A 3 10.87 3.01 6.98
N PRO A 4 10.73 2.29 5.84
CA PRO A 4 11.40 2.67 4.60
C PRO A 4 11.10 4.15 4.31
N GLU A 5 12.15 4.96 4.25
CA GLU A 5 12.00 6.40 4.08
C GLU A 5 11.21 6.70 2.81
N ARG A 6 10.22 7.56 2.96
CA ARG A 6 9.28 7.98 1.93
C ARG A 6 10.04 8.79 0.89
N LYS A 7 10.53 8.14 -0.17
CA LYS A 7 10.93 8.85 -1.39
C LYS A 7 9.68 9.50 -1.97
N ASN A 8 9.54 10.79 -1.72
CA ASN A 8 8.50 11.63 -2.25
C ASN A 8 8.86 11.97 -3.71
N ASP A 9 8.96 10.95 -4.56
CA ASP A 9 9.00 11.19 -5.99
C ASP A 9 7.64 11.80 -6.36
N ASN A 10 7.67 12.88 -7.16
CA ASN A 10 6.50 13.62 -7.67
C ASN A 10 5.64 12.74 -8.59
N SER A 11 5.15 11.64 -8.03
CA SER A 11 4.51 10.54 -8.70
C SER A 11 3.05 10.93 -8.88
N THR A 12 2.74 11.40 -10.08
CA THR A 12 1.39 11.83 -10.44
C THR A 12 0.55 10.60 -10.77
N ILE A 13 -0.66 10.52 -10.20
CA ILE A 13 -1.66 9.50 -10.59
C ILE A 13 -2.03 9.70 -12.06
N LYS A 14 -1.75 8.69 -12.89
CA LYS A 14 -1.98 8.62 -14.33
C LYS A 14 -2.84 7.40 -14.67
N LEU A 15 -3.79 7.59 -15.58
CA LEU A 15 -4.51 6.50 -16.23
C LEU A 15 -3.56 5.83 -17.22
N ARG A 16 -3.46 4.51 -17.16
CA ARG A 16 -2.66 3.68 -18.07
C ARG A 16 -3.51 3.25 -19.26
N ASP A 17 -2.85 2.74 -20.29
CA ASP A 17 -3.50 2.28 -21.53
C ASP A 17 -4.46 1.10 -21.31
N ASP A 18 -4.31 0.36 -20.19
CA ASP A 18 -5.21 -0.72 -19.78
C ASP A 18 -6.47 -0.21 -19.04
N GLY A 19 -6.67 1.10 -18.96
CA GLY A 19 -7.81 1.71 -18.25
C GLY A 19 -7.69 1.68 -16.72
N LEU A 20 -6.55 1.22 -16.18
CA LEU A 20 -6.28 1.23 -14.74
C LEU A 20 -5.39 2.42 -14.36
N TYR A 21 -5.44 2.85 -13.10
CA TYR A 21 -4.51 3.86 -12.59
C TYR A 21 -3.16 3.22 -12.23
N ASN A 22 -2.07 3.96 -12.43
CA ASN A 22 -0.75 3.55 -11.96
C ASN A 22 -0.69 3.50 -10.41
N ILE A 23 0.02 2.48 -9.90
CA ILE A 23 0.30 2.36 -8.46
C ILE A 23 1.56 3.18 -8.18
N LEU A 24 1.43 4.24 -7.37
CA LEU A 24 2.55 5.10 -7.01
C LEU A 24 3.47 4.45 -5.97
N LEU A 25 2.90 3.65 -5.07
CA LEU A 25 3.61 3.00 -3.99
C LEU A 25 3.07 1.60 -3.76
N ARG A 26 3.97 0.62 -3.75
CA ARG A 26 3.70 -0.75 -3.33
C ARG A 26 4.66 -1.08 -2.18
N VAL A 27 4.10 -1.52 -1.07
CA VAL A 27 4.88 -2.08 0.05
C VAL A 27 4.60 -3.58 0.06
N ALA A 28 5.66 -4.37 0.01
CA ALA A 28 5.61 -5.81 0.23
C ALA A 28 6.28 -6.11 1.58
N LEU A 29 5.68 -7.01 2.35
CA LEU A 29 6.20 -7.51 3.62
C LEU A 29 6.41 -9.02 3.44
N LEU A 30 7.56 -9.52 3.89
CA LEU A 30 7.86 -10.95 3.89
C LEU A 30 7.44 -11.57 5.23
N ASP A 31 7.21 -12.87 5.25
CA ASP A 31 6.75 -13.57 6.47
C ASP A 31 7.81 -13.51 7.57
N GLU A 32 9.08 -13.58 7.20
CA GLU A 32 10.22 -13.50 8.11
C GLU A 32 10.35 -12.13 8.79
N ASP A 33 9.77 -11.09 8.18
CA ASP A 33 9.76 -9.72 8.71
C ASP A 33 8.57 -9.45 9.63
N LEU A 34 7.63 -10.41 9.73
CA LEU A 34 6.38 -10.25 10.47
C LEU A 34 6.35 -11.09 11.75
N PRO A 35 5.67 -10.61 12.80
CA PRO A 35 5.30 -11.47 13.93
C PRO A 35 4.41 -12.63 13.47
N GLU A 36 4.45 -13.75 14.20
CA GLU A 36 3.63 -14.95 13.98
C GLU A 36 2.15 -14.64 13.74
N THR A 37 1.61 -13.65 14.44
CA THR A 37 0.29 -13.07 14.16
C THR A 37 0.36 -11.56 14.20
N THR A 38 -0.11 -10.90 13.14
CA THR A 38 -0.10 -9.43 13.04
C THR A 38 -1.37 -8.89 12.39
N ILE A 39 -1.65 -7.61 12.61
CA ILE A 39 -2.75 -6.91 11.96
C ILE A 39 -2.19 -6.10 10.80
N VAL A 40 -2.61 -6.45 9.59
CA VAL A 40 -2.28 -5.69 8.39
C VAL A 40 -3.42 -4.71 8.10
N LYS A 41 -3.09 -3.41 8.05
CA LYS A 41 -4.01 -2.34 7.66
C LYS A 41 -3.48 -1.67 6.40
N CYS A 42 -4.30 -1.65 5.35
CA CYS A 42 -3.99 -0.96 4.09
C CYS A 42 -5.02 0.13 3.81
N LEU A 43 -4.58 1.25 3.26
CA LEU A 43 -5.43 2.35 2.79
C LEU A 43 -5.19 2.55 1.30
N LEU A 44 -6.26 2.43 0.51
CA LEU A 44 -6.29 2.90 -0.87
C LEU A 44 -6.89 4.31 -0.88
N SER A 45 -6.13 5.28 -1.38
CA SER A 45 -6.53 6.68 -1.48
C SER A 45 -6.38 7.18 -2.92
N ILE A 46 -7.43 7.79 -3.46
CA ILE A 46 -7.47 8.41 -4.79
C ILE A 46 -7.92 9.86 -4.59
N SER A 47 -6.96 10.76 -4.36
CA SER A 47 -7.26 12.16 -4.02
C SER A 47 -8.09 12.89 -5.07
N LYS A 48 -7.86 12.61 -6.36
CA LYS A 48 -8.63 13.21 -7.47
C LYS A 48 -10.13 12.89 -7.43
N ALA A 49 -10.50 11.74 -6.88
CA ALA A 49 -11.88 11.27 -6.80
C ALA A 49 -12.48 11.41 -5.38
N LEU A 50 -11.73 12.02 -4.45
CA LEU A 50 -12.09 12.08 -3.02
C LEU A 50 -12.44 10.70 -2.43
N TYR A 51 -11.82 9.65 -2.94
CA TYR A 51 -12.14 8.27 -2.59
C TYR A 51 -11.06 7.69 -1.69
N ASN A 52 -11.47 7.22 -0.51
CA ASN A 52 -10.61 6.53 0.45
C ASN A 52 -11.29 5.26 0.92
N VAL A 53 -10.60 4.13 0.85
CA VAL A 53 -11.08 2.86 1.41
C VAL A 53 -9.96 2.18 2.19
N SER A 54 -10.25 1.79 3.42
CA SER A 54 -9.32 1.04 4.26
C SER A 54 -9.74 -0.41 4.38
N ARG A 55 -8.77 -1.33 4.33
CA ARG A 55 -8.95 -2.73 4.70
C ARG A 55 -8.06 -3.07 5.88
N LYS A 56 -8.57 -3.91 6.77
CA LYS A 56 -7.85 -4.44 7.93
C LYS A 56 -8.07 -5.95 7.95
N THR A 57 -6.99 -6.70 8.09
CA THR A 57 -7.04 -8.16 8.22
C THR A 57 -6.04 -8.62 9.27
N VAL A 58 -6.33 -9.75 9.90
CA VAL A 58 -5.32 -10.49 10.66
C VAL A 58 -4.51 -11.30 9.65
N TYR A 59 -3.20 -11.32 9.84
CA TYR A 59 -2.24 -12.11 9.09
C TYR A 59 -1.53 -13.07 10.04
N TYR A 60 -1.40 -14.31 9.62
CA TYR A 60 -0.69 -15.36 10.33
C TYR A 60 0.49 -15.76 9.46
N ALA A 61 1.72 -15.59 9.96
CA ALA A 61 2.91 -16.05 9.26
C ALA A 61 2.96 -17.58 9.30
N GLY A 62 3.36 -18.21 8.18
CA GLY A 62 3.40 -19.66 8.01
C GLY A 62 4.69 -20.31 8.49
#